data_AF-A0A4Q7NDR3-F1
#
_entry.id   AF-A0A4Q7NDR3-F1
#
_cell.length_a   1.000
_cell.length_b   1.000
_cell.length_c   1.000
_cell.angle_alpha   90.00
_cell.angle_beta   90.00
_cell.angle_gamma   90.00
#
_symmetry.space_group_name_H-M   'P 1'
#
loop_
_entity.id
_entity.type
_entity.pdbx_description
1 polymer ?
#
loop_
_entity_poly.entity_id
_entity_poly.type
_entity_poly.pdbx_seq_one_letter_code
_entity_poly.pdbx_strand_id
1 'polypeptide(L)'
;MKLPSRTDRLSYFQKYVAETEKERGFDKETALEKCLLLGEEVGELFKAVRQHKGIKTDPSSDTHEIGNELADILNFVFALANRFDVDLAEAYAHKETLNSVRSWT
;
A
#
# COMPACT_ATOMS: atom_id res chain seq x y z
N MET A 1 -8.55 9.27 -21.22
CA MET A 1 -8.24 7.85 -20.91
C MET A 1 -9.46 7.27 -20.20
N LYS A 2 -10.12 6.24 -20.75
CA LYS A 2 -11.21 5.57 -20.02
C LYS A 2 -10.59 4.75 -18.90
N LEU A 3 -11.07 4.94 -17.66
CA LEU A 3 -10.70 4.08 -16.53
C LEU A 3 -10.96 2.61 -16.93
N PRO A 4 -10.01 1.68 -16.74
CA PRO A 4 -10.29 0.28 -16.98
C PRO A 4 -11.42 -0.18 -16.06
N SER A 5 -12.34 -1.02 -16.56
CA SER A 5 -13.50 -1.56 -15.83
C SER A 5 -13.12 -2.59 -14.75
N ARG A 6 -12.08 -2.31 -13.94
CA ARG A 6 -11.50 -3.26 -12.98
C ARG A 6 -11.37 -2.70 -11.56
N THR A 7 -12.26 -1.80 -11.16
CA THR A 7 -12.48 -1.45 -9.73
C THR A 7 -12.71 -2.70 -8.88
N ASP A 8 -13.30 -3.75 -9.46
CA ASP A 8 -13.52 -5.06 -8.81
C ASP A 8 -12.25 -5.70 -8.23
N ARG A 9 -11.08 -5.47 -8.83
CA ARG A 9 -9.83 -6.06 -8.34
C ARG A 9 -9.33 -5.39 -7.07
N LEU A 10 -9.47 -4.07 -6.96
CA LEU A 10 -9.12 -3.35 -5.73
C LEU A 10 -10.04 -3.77 -4.59
N SER A 11 -11.36 -3.85 -4.86
CA SER A 11 -12.32 -4.34 -3.88
C SER A 11 -12.05 -5.80 -3.48
N TYR A 12 -11.62 -6.65 -4.43
CA TYR A 12 -11.22 -8.03 -4.14
C TYR A 12 -9.99 -8.09 -3.22
N PHE A 13 -8.92 -7.37 -3.53
CA PHE A 13 -7.71 -7.37 -2.69
C PHE A 13 -7.96 -6.74 -1.32
N GLN A 14 -8.76 -5.67 -1.25
CA GLN A 14 -9.14 -5.07 0.02
C GLN A 14 -9.89 -6.07 0.93
N LYS A 15 -10.81 -6.86 0.37
CA LYS A 15 -11.52 -7.94 1.08
C LYS A 15 -10.57 -9.07 1.48
N TYR A 16 -9.72 -9.51 0.57
CA TYR A 16 -8.71 -10.53 0.83
C TYR A 16 -7.80 -10.15 2.01
N VAL A 17 -7.34 -8.90 2.08
CA VAL A 17 -6.56 -8.39 3.21
C VAL A 17 -7.39 -8.43 4.50
N ALA A 18 -8.65 -7.99 4.48
CA ALA A 18 -9.52 -8.04 5.66
C ALA A 18 -9.71 -9.47 6.19
N GLU A 19 -9.88 -10.45 5.30
CA GLU A 19 -10.02 -11.88 5.65
C GLU A 19 -8.71 -12.42 6.23
N THR A 20 -7.59 -12.14 5.56
CA THR A 20 -6.25 -12.57 5.99
C THR A 20 -5.88 -12.00 7.35
N GLU A 21 -6.23 -10.74 7.64
CA GLU A 21 -5.98 -10.13 8.95
C GLU A 21 -6.78 -10.80 10.06
N LYS A 22 -8.03 -11.19 9.81
CA LYS A 22 -8.84 -11.94 10.77
C LYS A 22 -8.25 -13.32 11.02
N GLU A 23 -7.85 -14.03 9.96
CA GLU A 23 -7.22 -15.34 10.07
C GLU A 23 -5.91 -15.31 10.87
N ARG A 24 -5.13 -14.24 10.72
CA ARG A 24 -3.85 -14.04 11.42
C ARG A 24 -4.00 -13.35 12.79
N GLY A 25 -5.20 -12.90 13.15
CA GLY A 25 -5.47 -12.20 14.42
C GLY A 25 -4.92 -10.77 14.50
N PHE A 26 -4.72 -10.12 13.35
CA PHE A 26 -4.29 -8.72 13.20
C PHE A 26 -5.47 -7.75 13.08
N ASP A 27 -6.70 -8.24 13.00
CA ASP A 27 -7.92 -7.43 12.92
C ASP A 27 -8.13 -6.54 14.17
N LYS A 28 -7.52 -6.91 15.30
CA LYS A 28 -7.50 -6.14 16.55
C LYS A 28 -6.53 -4.95 16.56
N GLU A 29 -5.59 -4.89 15.62
CA GLU A 29 -4.62 -3.78 15.56
C GLU A 29 -5.30 -2.49 15.09
N THR A 30 -4.96 -1.39 15.76
CA THR A 30 -5.52 -0.06 15.53
C THR A 30 -5.02 0.55 14.23
N ALA A 31 -5.76 1.53 13.71
CA ALA A 31 -5.30 2.31 12.54
C ALA A 31 -3.95 3.02 12.81
N LEU A 32 -3.68 3.43 14.05
CA LEU A 32 -2.41 4.04 14.41
C LEU A 32 -1.26 3.05 14.28
N GLU A 33 -1.40 1.84 14.82
CA GLU A 33 -0.40 0.77 14.69
C GLU A 33 -0.15 0.42 13.23
N LYS A 34 -1.21 0.32 12.42
CA LYS A 34 -1.08 0.11 10.96
C LYS A 34 -0.35 1.25 10.24
N CYS A 35 -0.55 2.49 10.64
CA CYS A 35 0.20 3.63 10.10
C CYS A 35 1.69 3.55 10.44
N LEU A 36 2.05 3.06 11.64
CA LEU A 36 3.44 2.89 12.04
C LEU A 36 4.11 1.80 11.19
N LEU A 37 3.46 0.66 11.01
CA LEU A 37 3.95 -0.43 10.16
C LEU A 37 4.07 0.00 8.70
N LEU A 38 3.10 0.74 8.16
CA LEU A 38 3.21 1.33 6.82
C LEU A 38 4.47 2.21 6.68
N GLY A 39 4.80 2.99 7.72
CA GLY A 39 6.00 3.82 7.73
C GLY A 39 7.28 3.00 7.71
N GLU A 40 7.28 1.84 8.36
CA GLU A 40 8.39 0.88 8.35
C GLU A 40 8.61 0.32 6.93
N GLU A 41 7.57 -0.20 6.27
CA GLU A 41 7.65 -0.74 4.91
C GLU A 41 8.09 0.30 3.88
N VAL A 42 7.67 1.57 4.04
CA VAL A 42 8.18 2.67 3.19
C VAL A 42 9.67 2.89 3.41
N GLY A 43 10.15 2.78 4.65
CA GLY A 43 11.58 2.82 4.97
C GLY A 43 12.35 1.67 4.34
N GLU A 44 11.79 0.46 4.34
CA GLU A 44 12.37 -0.74 3.72
C GLU A 44 12.42 -0.60 2.19
N LEU A 45 11.35 -0.09 1.57
CA LEU A 45 11.36 0.28 0.15
C LEU A 45 12.50 1.25 -0.17
N PHE A 46 12.75 2.25 0.67
CA PHE A 46 13.87 3.18 0.44
C PHE A 46 15.23 2.50 0.54
N LYS A 47 15.41 1.54 1.46
CA LYS A 47 16.63 0.72 1.52
C LYS A 47 16.79 -0.11 0.25
N ALA A 48 15.73 -0.80 -0.19
CA ALA A 48 15.71 -1.62 -1.41
C ALA A 48 16.09 -0.80 -2.66
N VAL A 49 15.50 0.40 -2.81
CA VAL A 49 15.82 1.31 -3.93
C VAL A 49 17.29 1.77 -3.89
N ARG A 50 17.82 2.09 -2.71
CA ARG A 50 19.24 2.47 -2.56
C ARG A 50 20.17 1.33 -2.97
N GLN A 51 19.89 0.11 -2.51
CA GLN A 51 20.63 -1.10 -2.88
C GLN A 51 20.59 -1.31 -4.40
N HIS A 52 19.39 -1.22 -5.02
CA HIS A 52 19.21 -1.36 -6.46
C HIS A 52 19.97 -0.29 -7.27
N LYS A 53 20.14 0.92 -6.72
CA LYS A 53 20.92 2.00 -7.35
C LYS A 53 22.43 1.94 -7.07
N GLY A 54 22.91 0.93 -6.34
CA GLY A 54 24.32 0.81 -5.96
C GLY A 54 24.78 1.91 -4.99
N ILE A 55 23.85 2.56 -4.29
CA ILE A 55 24.17 3.55 -3.27
C ILE A 55 24.55 2.80 -2.00
N LYS A 56 25.69 3.16 -1.40
CA LYS A 56 26.19 2.52 -0.17
C LYS A 56 25.09 2.45 0.89
N THR A 57 24.74 1.24 1.29
CA THR A 57 23.93 0.95 2.47
C THR A 57 24.82 0.41 3.58
N ASP A 58 24.25 0.27 4.78
CA ASP A 58 24.93 -0.45 5.86
C ASP A 58 25.15 -1.90 5.40
N PRO A 59 26.38 -2.45 5.48
CA PRO A 59 26.64 -3.85 5.13
C PRO A 59 25.84 -4.86 5.96
N SER A 60 25.35 -4.45 7.14
CA SER A 60 24.51 -5.28 8.01
C SER A 60 23.02 -5.17 7.69
N SER A 61 22.60 -4.30 6.75
CA SER A 61 21.20 -4.19 6.37
C SER A 61 20.77 -5.43 5.60
N ASP A 62 19.61 -5.98 5.95
CA ASP A 62 18.96 -7.02 5.16
C ASP A 62 18.75 -6.58 3.71
N THR A 63 18.75 -7.56 2.81
CA THR A 63 18.47 -7.32 1.39
C THR A 63 16.97 -7.34 1.20
N HIS A 64 16.41 -6.20 0.79
CA HIS A 64 14.99 -6.01 0.57
C HIS A 64 14.71 -5.98 -0.93
N GLU A 65 13.68 -6.69 -1.38
CA GLU A 65 13.27 -6.69 -2.78
C GLU A 65 12.19 -5.63 -2.99
N ILE A 66 12.42 -4.69 -3.92
CA ILE A 66 11.48 -3.59 -4.23
C ILE A 66 10.03 -4.10 -4.42
N GLY A 67 9.87 -5.26 -5.06
CA GLY A 67 8.55 -5.85 -5.29
C GLY A 67 7.82 -6.27 -4.01
N ASN A 68 8.54 -6.80 -3.02
CA ASN A 68 7.97 -7.23 -1.75
C ASN A 68 7.56 -6.00 -0.92
N GLU A 69 8.45 -5.02 -0.79
CA GLU A 69 8.17 -3.79 -0.04
C GLU A 69 6.97 -3.01 -0.61
N LEU A 70 6.82 -2.98 -1.95
CA LEU A 70 5.65 -2.38 -2.60
C LEU A 70 4.37 -3.17 -2.31
N ALA A 71 4.44 -4.50 -2.22
CA ALA A 71 3.31 -5.33 -1.86
C ALA A 71 2.90 -5.15 -0.39
N ASP A 72 3.87 -5.01 0.52
CA ASP A 72 3.61 -4.78 1.94
C ASP A 72 3.03 -3.39 2.19
N ILE A 73 3.54 -2.36 1.53
CA ILE A 73 2.91 -1.03 1.50
C ILE A 73 1.45 -1.13 1.04
N LEU A 74 1.18 -1.87 -0.04
CA LEU A 74 -0.17 -2.02 -0.56
C LEU A 74 -1.09 -2.76 0.43
N ASN A 75 -0.58 -3.79 1.11
CA ASN A 75 -1.31 -4.50 2.17
C ASN A 75 -1.71 -3.56 3.31
N PHE A 76 -0.79 -2.72 3.78
CA PHE A 76 -1.11 -1.75 4.84
C PHE A 76 -2.07 -0.65 4.39
N VAL A 77 -1.99 -0.22 3.13
CA VAL A 77 -2.98 0.71 2.56
C VAL A 77 -4.39 0.08 2.55
N PHE A 78 -4.52 -1.19 2.15
CA PHE A 78 -5.80 -1.90 2.22
C PHE A 78 -6.28 -2.08 3.67
N ALA A 79 -5.39 -2.45 4.59
CA ALA A 79 -5.72 -2.58 6.01
C ALA A 79 -6.25 -1.26 6.60
N LEU A 80 -5.61 -0.14 6.28
CA LEU A 80 -6.06 1.19 6.68
C LEU A 80 -7.41 1.56 6.07
N ALA A 81 -7.62 1.29 4.77
CA ALA A 81 -8.92 1.49 4.13
C ALA A 81 -10.03 0.71 4.87
N ASN A 82 -9.75 -0.53 5.27
CA ASN A 82 -10.69 -1.34 6.05
C ASN A 82 -10.95 -0.79 7.47
N ARG A 83 -9.94 -0.23 8.15
CA ARG A 83 -10.12 0.37 9.48
C ARG A 83 -10.94 1.66 9.45
N PHE A 84 -10.95 2.39 8.33
CA PHE A 84 -11.70 3.63 8.16
C PHE A 84 -12.99 3.47 7.36
N ASP A 85 -13.39 2.23 7.02
CA ASP A 85 -14.57 1.92 6.20
C ASP A 85 -14.56 2.67 4.84
N VAL A 86 -13.37 2.75 4.23
CA VAL A 86 -13.17 3.41 2.94
C VAL A 86 -13.21 2.35 1.83
N ASP A 87 -14.11 2.51 0.85
CA ASP A 87 -14.02 1.78 -0.41
C ASP A 87 -12.86 2.36 -1.24
N LEU A 88 -11.73 1.65 -1.29
CA LEU A 88 -10.54 2.16 -1.96
C LEU A 88 -10.71 2.22 -3.48
N ALA A 89 -11.56 1.37 -4.07
CA ALA A 89 -11.83 1.39 -5.50
C ALA A 89 -12.61 2.65 -5.89
N GLU A 90 -13.65 3.00 -5.11
CA GLU A 90 -14.40 4.24 -5.27
C GLU A 90 -13.52 5.47 -5.03
N ALA A 91 -12.75 5.47 -3.93
CA ALA A 91 -11.85 6.57 -3.59
C ALA A 91 -10.81 6.82 -4.70
N TYR A 92 -10.24 5.76 -5.26
CA TYR A 92 -9.30 5.85 -6.38
C TYR A 92 -9.96 6.42 -7.65
N ALA A 93 -11.14 5.91 -8.04
CA ALA A 93 -11.86 6.38 -9.22
C ALA A 93 -12.28 7.86 -9.11
N HIS A 94 -12.74 8.28 -7.93
CA HIS A 94 -13.05 9.68 -7.65
C HIS A 94 -11.80 10.55 -7.75
N LYS A 95 -10.68 10.11 -7.15
CA LYS A 95 -9.42 10.87 -7.19
C LYS A 95 -8.89 11.06 -8.61
N GLU A 96 -8.97 10.03 -9.44
CA GLU A 96 -8.57 10.10 -10.85
C GLU A 96 -9.43 11.06 -11.67
N THR A 97 -10.75 11.09 -11.40
CA THR A 97 -11.65 12.08 -12.02
C THR A 97 -11.21 13.50 -11.68
N LEU A 98 -10.86 13.78 -10.42
CA LEU A 98 -10.32 15.08 -10.01
C LEU A 98 -8.94 15.38 -10.60
N ASN A 99 -8.08 14.37 -10.77
CA ASN A 99 -6.76 14.53 -11.38
C ASN A 99 -6.85 14.82 -12.89
N SER A 100 -7.88 14.29 -13.57
CA SER A 100 -8.06 14.46 -15.02
C SER A 100 -8.32 15.91 -15.45
N VAL A 101 -8.76 16.77 -14.53
CA VAL A 101 -9.00 18.19 -14.77
C VAL A 101 -7.85 19.09 -14.30
N ARG A 102 -6.78 18.51 -13.72
CA ARG A 102 -5.59 19.25 -13.28
C ARG A 102 -4.64 19.47 -14.44
N SER A 103 -4.14 20.70 -14.55
CA SER A 103 -2.95 20.99 -15.35
C SER A 103 -1.73 20.89 -14.46
N TRP A 104 -0.78 20.04 -14.84
CA TRP A 104 0.49 19.87 -14.15
C TRP A 104 1.54 20.70 -14.89
N THR A 105 2.06 21.72 -14.24
CA THR A 105 3.17 22.57 -14.72
C THR A 105 4.36 22.43 -13.80
#